data_AF-A0A3N8KQV4-F1
#
_entry.id   AF-A0A3N8KQV4-F1
#
_cell.length_a   1.000
_cell.length_b   1.000
_cell.length_c   1.000
_cell.angle_alpha   90.00
_cell.angle_beta   90.00
_cell.angle_gamma   90.00
#
_symmetry.space_group_name_H-M   'P 1'
#
loop_
_entity.id
_entity.type
_entity.pdbx_description
1 polymer ?
#
loop_
_entity_poly.entity_id
_entity_poly.type
_entity_poly.pdbx_seq_one_letter_code
_entity_poly.pdbx_strand_id
1 'polypeptide(L)' 'MTRADAWPVVNRPDTEFTYILSGRANLTDDASGEVVEIGAGDLVILPPGWTGRWDVIEPVRKVYAIY' A
#
# COMPACT_ATOMS: atom_id res chain seq x y z
N MET A 1 10.81 -6.93 15.11
CA MET A 1 10.06 -5.92 15.89
C MET A 1 9.10 -5.26 14.91
N THR A 2 7.82 -5.65 14.91
CA THR A 2 6.83 -5.09 13.98
C THR A 2 6.52 -3.66 14.41
N ARG A 3 6.83 -2.70 13.53
CA ARG A 3 6.49 -1.29 13.67
C ARG A 3 4.96 -1.14 13.72
N ALA A 4 4.42 -0.34 14.64
CA ALA A 4 2.96 -0.21 14.82
C ALA A 4 2.25 0.44 13.61
N ASP A 5 3.04 1.03 12.72
CA ASP A 5 2.71 1.73 11.48
C ASP A 5 2.84 0.85 10.23
N ALA A 6 3.12 -0.45 10.40
CA ALA A 6 3.28 -1.41 9.32
C ALA A 6 2.04 -2.31 9.15
N TRP A 7 1.40 -2.23 7.98
CA TRP A 7 0.16 -2.94 7.66
C TRP A 7 0.39 -4.00 6.59
N PRO A 8 0.25 -5.29 6.92
CA PRO A 8 0.40 -6.37 5.93
C PRO A 8 -0.82 -6.46 5.01
N VAL A 9 -0.57 -6.74 3.73
CA VAL A 9 -1.57 -7.15 2.74
C VAL A 9 -1.32 -8.60 2.42
N VAL A 10 -2.29 -9.46 2.76
CA VAL A 10 -2.17 -10.91 2.58
C VAL A 10 -3.16 -11.35 1.52
N ASN A 11 -2.61 -11.82 0.39
CA ASN A 11 -3.24 -12.58 -0.70
C ASN A 11 -4.77 -12.47 -0.73
N ARG A 12 -5.26 -11.40 -1.35
CA ARG A 12 -6.69 -11.09 -1.47
C ARG A 12 -7.22 -11.45 -2.86
N PRO A 13 -8.50 -11.85 -3.00
CA PRO A 13 -9.09 -12.16 -4.31
C PRO A 13 -9.44 -10.89 -5.11
N ASP A 14 -9.56 -9.75 -4.45
CA ASP A 14 -10.00 -8.48 -5.05
C ASP A 14 -8.82 -7.62 -5.49
N THR A 15 -9.08 -6.66 -6.37
CA THR A 15 -8.13 -5.58 -6.68
C THR A 15 -8.31 -4.43 -5.69
N GLU A 16 -7.24 -3.88 -5.15
CA GLU A 16 -7.28 -2.59 -4.44
C GLU A 16 -6.75 -1.47 -5.36
N PHE A 17 -7.64 -0.57 -5.75
CA PHE A 17 -7.29 0.71 -6.35
C PHE A 17 -7.16 1.74 -5.23
N THR A 18 -6.09 2.51 -5.23
CA THR A 18 -5.87 3.58 -4.25
C THR A 18 -5.30 4.82 -4.92
N TYR A 19 -5.89 5.99 -4.64
CA TYR A 19 -5.32 7.29 -4.97
C TYR A 19 -4.99 8.05 -3.68
N ILE A 20 -3.75 8.54 -3.56
CA ILE A 20 -3.26 9.21 -2.36
C ILE A 20 -3.56 10.71 -2.43
N LEU A 21 -4.33 11.20 -1.45
CA LEU A 21 -4.69 12.62 -1.33
C LEU A 21 -3.63 13.41 -0.53
N SER A 22 -3.04 12.79 0.50
CA SER A 22 -1.99 13.39 1.34
C SER A 22 -1.26 12.32 2.14
N GLY A 23 -0.08 12.65 2.69
CA GLY A 23 0.76 11.77 3.50
C GLY A 23 1.83 11.06 2.68
N ARG A 24 2.57 10.16 3.33
CA ARG A 24 3.64 9.35 2.72
C ARG A 24 3.69 7.95 3.33
N ALA A 25 3.93 6.95 2.50
CA ALA A 25 4.14 5.57 2.92
C ALA A 25 5.12 4.86 2.00
N ASN A 26 5.71 3.77 2.48
CA ASN A 26 6.43 2.82 1.63
C ASN A 26 5.57 1.60 1.38
N LEU A 27 5.52 1.15 0.13
CA LEU A 27 4.90 -0.10 -0.26
C LEU A 27 6.01 -1.12 -0.57
N THR A 28 6.04 -2.22 0.17
CA THR A 28 6.95 -3.36 -0.10
C THR A 28 6.18 -4.47 -0.80
N ASP A 29 6.64 -4.93 -1.96
CA ASP A 29 6.15 -6.15 -2.62
C ASP A 29 6.87 -7.38 -2.07
N ASP A 30 6.14 -8.36 -1.54
CA ASP A 30 6.75 -9.56 -0.96
C ASP A 30 7.37 -10.48 -2.03
N ALA A 31 6.89 -10.42 -3.29
CA ALA A 31 7.38 -11.29 -4.35
C ALA A 31 8.75 -10.84 -4.88
N SER A 32 8.92 -9.54 -5.11
CA SER A 32 10.16 -8.95 -5.63
C SER A 32 11.09 -8.41 -4.55
N GLY A 33 10.55 -8.06 -3.37
CA GLY A 33 11.26 -7.29 -2.35
C GLY A 33 11.40 -5.81 -2.69
N GLU A 34 10.82 -5.32 -3.80
CA GLU A 34 10.86 -3.93 -4.19
C GLU A 34 10.15 -3.04 -3.15
N VAL A 35 10.73 -1.88 -2.88
CA VAL A 35 10.14 -0.86 -2.00
C VAL A 35 9.93 0.42 -2.80
N VAL A 36 8.67 0.86 -2.85
CA VAL A 36 8.27 2.09 -3.53
C VAL A 36 7.72 3.07 -2.51
N GLU A 37 8.28 4.28 -2.46
CA GLU A 37 7.68 5.38 -1.70
C GLU A 37 6.51 5.97 -2.50
N ILE A 38 5.39 6.19 -1.82
CA ILE A 38 4.18 6.78 -2.39
C ILE A 38 3.73 7.98 -1.56
N GLY A 39 3.18 8.98 -2.24
CA GLY A 39 2.72 10.23 -1.67
C GLY A 39 1.56 10.86 -2.44
N ALA A 40 1.24 12.12 -2.11
CA ALA A 40 0.11 12.82 -2.70
C ALA A 40 0.20 12.89 -4.24
N GLY A 41 -0.87 12.48 -4.92
CA GLY A 41 -0.92 12.42 -6.38
C GLY A 41 -0.62 11.05 -6.96
N ASP A 42 -0.07 10.13 -6.17
CA ASP A 42 0.23 8.78 -6.65
C ASP A 42 -1.01 7.90 -6.72
N LEU A 43 -1.00 7.04 -7.74
CA LEU A 43 -1.98 5.99 -7.95
C LEU A 43 -1.33 4.63 -7.73
N VAL A 44 -1.96 3.81 -6.88
CA VAL A 44 -1.52 2.46 -6.54
C VAL A 44 -2.59 1.46 -6.96
N ILE A 45 -2.14 0.39 -7.62
CA ILE A 45 -2.98 -0.77 -7.97
C ILE A 45 -2.36 -2.00 -7.37
N LEU A 46 -3.09 -2.68 -6.48
CA LEU A 46 -2.72 -3.98 -5.94
C LEU A 46 -3.62 -5.03 -6.59
N PRO A 47 -3.13 -5.84 -7.55
CA PRO A 47 -3.95 -6.82 -8.24
C PRO A 47 -4.34 -7.99 -7.33
N PRO A 48 -5.31 -8.84 -7.73
CA PRO A 48 -5.63 -10.07 -7.02
C PRO A 48 -4.39 -10.91 -6.78
N GLY A 49 -4.28 -11.43 -5.56
CA GLY A 49 -3.14 -12.24 -5.14
C GLY A 49 -1.90 -11.45 -4.73
N TRP A 50 -1.89 -10.13 -4.85
CA TRP A 50 -0.76 -9.32 -4.39
C TRP A 50 -0.57 -9.45 -2.86
N THR A 51 0.68 -9.57 -2.44
CA THR A 51 1.11 -9.67 -1.04
C THR A 51 2.22 -8.67 -0.78
N GLY A 52 2.20 -8.05 0.39
CA GLY A 52 3.19 -7.05 0.72
C GLY A 52 2.85 -6.29 1.97
N ARG A 53 3.40 -5.08 2.08
CA ARG A 53 3.29 -4.27 3.29
C ARG A 53 3.22 -2.78 2.98
N TRP A 54 2.37 -2.07 3.71
CA TRP A 54 2.36 -0.61 3.79
C TRP A 54 3.07 -0.17 5.08
N ASP A 55 4.17 0.55 4.98
CA ASP A 55 4.81 1.21 6.12
C ASP A 55 4.47 2.70 6.08
N VAL A 56 3.61 3.17 6.99
CA VAL A 56 3.11 4.56 6.99
C VAL A 56 4.13 5.50 7.64
N ILE A 57 4.71 6.41 6.85
CA ILE A 57 5.73 7.37 7.29
C ILE A 57 5.07 8.65 7.85
N GLU A 58 4.01 9.11 7.17
CA GLU A 58 3.16 10.24 7.58
C GLU A 58 1.68 9.85 7.40
N PRO A 59 0.74 10.35 8.23
CA PRO A 59 -0.68 10.00 8.11
C PRO A 59 -1.22 10.13 6.68
N VAL A 60 -1.61 8.99 6.10
CA VAL A 60 -2.12 8.90 4.73
C VAL A 60 -3.62 9.16 4.70
N ARG A 61 -4.05 10.05 3.80
CA ARG A 61 -5.45 10.19 3.40
C ARG A 61 -5.57 9.68 1.96
N LYS A 62 -6.50 8.77 1.72
CA LYS A 62 -6.66 8.13 0.41
C LYS A 62 -8.12 7.96 0.02
N VAL A 63 -8.37 7.89 -1.28
CA VAL A 63 -9.62 7.34 -1.84
C VAL A 63 -9.27 5.96 -2.37
N TYR A 64 -10.14 4.98 -2.11
CA TYR A 64 -9.91 3.62 -2.54
C TYR A 64 -11.18 2.98 -3.07
N ALA A 65 -11.01 1.99 -3.94
CA ALA A 65 -12.06 1.08 -4.37
C ALA A 65 -11.49 -0.35 -4.31
N ILE A 66 -12.30 -1.28 -3.80
CA ILE A 66 -12.01 -2.71 -3.79
C ILE A 66 -13.12 -3.38 -4.59
N TYR A 67 -12.75 -4.22 -5.56
CA TYR A 67 -13.69 -4.87 -6.49
C TYR A 67 -13.13 -6.19 -7.04
#